data_AF-A0A0C1NG17-F1
#
_entry.id   AF-A0A0C1NG17-F1
#
_cell.length_a   1.000
_cell.length_b   1.000
_cell.length_c   1.000
_cell.angle_alpha   90.00
_cell.angle_beta   90.00
_cell.angle_gamma   90.00
#
_symmetry.space_group_name_H-M   'P 1'
#
loop_
_entity.id
_entity.type
_entity.pdbx_description
1 polymer ?
#
loop_
_entity_poly.entity_id
_entity_poly.type
_entity_poly.pdbx_seq_one_letter_code
_entity_poly.pdbx_strand_id
1 'polypeptide(L)'
;MLRLSITWLVPLAVISSGFGLNVKSAIAQEATAELRKQTNDNVYEFSIPYTVFTDIDTTFRPDLNISRVSDRGESSDALYGLTNFLSNAYAQAEFRGTTIFSSFNANPAVFGIEGEILGDRFFGGSNELFTRSSGSFETDLVNGVIRGSGNLVVLGGTGLFENATGTVTFTQENNIDPANPTATAVGTATLNFSLRTSRKIPEPNATIMLISLGLTGTYLRLRRKTTSVS
;
A
#
# COMPACT_ATOMS: atom_id res chain seq x y z
N MET A 1 -75.96 8.41 -13.66
CA MET A 1 -74.56 8.83 -13.39
C MET A 1 -73.78 7.59 -12.98
N LEU A 2 -72.60 7.41 -13.58
CA LEU A 2 -71.99 6.14 -13.92
C LEU A 2 -71.36 5.35 -12.75
N ARG A 3 -71.39 4.02 -12.94
CA ARG A 3 -70.77 2.95 -12.15
C ARG A 3 -69.24 3.05 -12.15
N LEU A 4 -68.58 2.81 -11.01
CA LEU A 4 -67.17 2.42 -10.94
C LEU A 4 -67.08 0.89 -10.98
N SER A 5 -66.42 0.34 -12.00
CA SER A 5 -66.07 -1.08 -12.11
C SER A 5 -64.59 -1.30 -11.76
N ILE A 6 -64.36 -2.34 -10.96
CA ILE A 6 -63.06 -2.89 -10.56
C ILE A 6 -62.44 -3.68 -11.72
N THR A 7 -61.12 -3.56 -11.94
CA THR A 7 -60.33 -4.67 -12.51
C THR A 7 -58.92 -4.69 -11.89
N TRP A 8 -58.62 -5.79 -11.21
CA TRP A 8 -57.29 -6.23 -10.81
C TRP A 8 -56.53 -6.80 -12.03
N LEU A 9 -55.19 -6.66 -12.08
CA LEU A 9 -54.25 -7.61 -12.70
C LEU A 9 -52.83 -7.40 -12.12
N VAL A 10 -52.27 -8.48 -11.60
CA VAL A 10 -50.88 -8.68 -11.12
C VAL A 10 -50.05 -9.27 -12.30
N PRO A 11 -48.77 -9.66 -12.14
CA PRO A 11 -47.51 -8.92 -12.15
C PRO A 11 -46.71 -9.08 -13.48
N LEU A 12 -45.56 -8.41 -13.63
CA LEU A 12 -44.51 -8.85 -14.55
C LEU A 12 -43.14 -8.75 -13.88
N ALA A 13 -42.67 -9.89 -13.38
CA ALA A 13 -41.28 -10.11 -13.08
C ALA A 13 -40.49 -10.11 -14.40
N VAL A 14 -39.48 -9.25 -14.48
CA VAL A 14 -38.39 -9.40 -15.46
C VAL A 14 -37.16 -9.79 -14.67
N ILE A 15 -36.93 -11.11 -14.59
CA ILE A 15 -35.61 -11.68 -14.35
C ILE A 15 -35.02 -11.93 -15.74
N SER A 16 -33.91 -11.27 -16.07
CA SER A 16 -32.85 -11.86 -16.90
C SER A 16 -31.63 -10.95 -16.94
N SER A 17 -30.61 -11.39 -16.20
CA SER A 17 -29.24 -11.56 -16.70
C SER A 17 -28.61 -10.38 -17.46
N GLY A 18 -27.86 -9.57 -16.72
CA GLY A 18 -26.92 -8.61 -17.26
C GLY A 18 -25.79 -8.32 -16.28
N PHE A 19 -24.71 -9.08 -16.41
CA PHE A 19 -23.35 -8.73 -16.04
C PHE A 19 -22.97 -8.68 -14.54
N GLY A 20 -22.27 -9.75 -14.14
CA GLY A 20 -21.23 -9.76 -13.10
C GLY A 20 -20.05 -8.84 -13.42
N LEU A 21 -20.32 -7.57 -13.73
CA LEU A 21 -19.32 -6.51 -13.86
C LEU A 21 -19.36 -5.52 -12.68
N ASN A 22 -20.41 -5.55 -11.84
CA ASN A 22 -20.56 -4.62 -10.72
C ASN A 22 -20.08 -5.13 -9.35
N VAL A 23 -19.70 -6.39 -9.23
CA VAL A 23 -19.15 -6.87 -7.95
C VAL A 23 -17.71 -6.37 -7.78
N LYS A 24 -16.95 -6.19 -8.85
CA LYS A 24 -15.63 -5.53 -8.77
C LYS A 24 -15.71 -4.02 -8.54
N SER A 25 -16.75 -3.33 -9.04
CA SER A 25 -16.92 -1.89 -8.79
C SER A 25 -17.44 -1.61 -7.38
N ALA A 26 -18.33 -2.44 -6.84
CA ALA A 26 -18.78 -2.35 -5.46
C ALA A 26 -17.68 -2.74 -4.46
N ILE A 27 -16.89 -3.79 -4.73
CA ILE A 27 -15.75 -4.17 -3.86
C ILE A 27 -14.62 -3.12 -3.96
N ALA A 28 -14.39 -2.51 -5.13
CA ALA A 28 -13.48 -1.38 -5.23
C ALA A 28 -14.02 -0.16 -4.46
N GLN A 29 -15.32 0.14 -4.54
CA GLN A 29 -15.95 1.23 -3.79
C GLN A 29 -15.98 0.99 -2.28
N GLU A 30 -16.16 -0.25 -1.81
CA GLU A 30 -16.11 -0.61 -0.39
C GLU A 30 -14.66 -0.67 0.13
N ALA A 31 -13.70 -1.15 -0.66
CA ALA A 31 -12.28 -1.06 -0.31
C ALA A 31 -11.77 0.41 -0.28
N THR A 32 -12.41 1.31 -1.03
CA THR A 32 -12.17 2.76 -0.92
C THR A 32 -13.00 3.43 0.18
N ALA A 33 -13.94 2.72 0.83
CA ALA A 33 -14.81 3.26 1.87
C ALA A 33 -14.26 3.04 3.29
N GLU A 34 -13.35 2.08 3.50
CA GLU A 34 -12.79 1.81 4.83
C GLU A 34 -11.69 2.79 5.29
N LEU A 35 -11.17 3.66 4.42
CA LEU A 35 -10.20 4.69 4.83
C LEU A 35 -10.61 6.08 4.39
N ARG A 36 -11.62 6.66 5.05
CA ARG A 36 -11.98 8.06 4.84
C ARG A 36 -12.43 8.75 6.12
N LYS A 37 -11.47 9.06 6.99
CA LYS A 37 -11.66 10.12 7.99
C LYS A 37 -10.69 11.26 7.73
N GLN A 38 -10.97 12.07 6.71
CA GLN A 38 -10.42 13.41 6.66
C GLN A 38 -11.00 14.16 7.88
N THR A 39 -10.23 14.26 8.95
CA THR A 39 -10.56 15.13 10.08
C THR A 39 -10.26 16.57 9.69
N ASN A 40 -10.85 17.54 10.38
CA ASN A 40 -10.66 18.98 10.15
C ASN A 40 -9.18 19.46 10.29
N ASP A 41 -8.25 18.55 10.58
CA ASP A 41 -6.85 18.80 10.95
C ASP A 41 -5.80 18.45 9.87
N ASN A 42 -6.22 18.25 8.61
CA ASN A 42 -5.38 17.82 7.48
C ASN A 42 -4.59 16.53 7.77
N VAL A 43 -5.23 15.60 8.48
CA VAL A 43 -4.71 14.25 8.69
C VAL A 43 -5.25 13.34 7.60
N TYR A 44 -4.34 12.62 6.95
CA TYR A 44 -4.59 11.70 5.86
C TYR A 44 -4.14 10.30 6.28
N GLU A 45 -5.10 9.39 6.30
CA GLU A 45 -4.85 7.99 6.58
C GLU A 45 -5.07 7.19 5.30
N PHE A 46 -4.14 6.33 4.95
CA PHE A 46 -4.26 5.38 3.83
C PHE A 46 -3.37 4.15 4.06
N SER A 47 -3.68 3.04 3.41
CA SER A 47 -2.90 1.81 3.47
C SER A 47 -2.44 1.39 2.08
N ILE A 48 -1.19 0.95 1.94
CA ILE A 48 -0.63 0.50 0.67
C ILE A 48 0.06 -0.86 0.87
N PRO A 49 -0.35 -1.90 0.13
CA PRO A 49 0.39 -3.14 0.04
C PRO A 49 1.56 -2.99 -0.95
N TYR A 50 2.71 -3.54 -0.60
CA TYR A 50 3.91 -3.62 -1.43
C TYR A 50 4.40 -5.06 -1.53
N THR A 51 4.93 -5.43 -2.69
CA THR A 51 5.90 -6.51 -2.81
C THR A 51 7.25 -5.98 -2.36
N VAL A 52 7.92 -6.70 -1.46
CA VAL A 52 9.21 -6.27 -0.87
C VAL A 52 10.32 -7.24 -1.22
N PHE A 53 11.47 -6.68 -1.54
CA PHE A 53 12.73 -7.36 -1.77
C PHE A 53 13.72 -6.89 -0.72
N THR A 54 14.27 -7.82 0.07
CA THR A 54 15.14 -7.52 1.20
C THR A 54 16.52 -8.12 0.98
N ASP A 55 17.53 -7.27 1.02
CA ASP A 55 18.94 -7.64 1.01
C ASP A 55 19.57 -7.41 2.39
N ILE A 56 20.31 -8.40 2.89
CA ILE A 56 20.94 -8.37 4.21
C ILE A 56 22.45 -8.51 4.04
N ASP A 57 23.18 -7.44 4.32
CA ASP A 57 24.64 -7.44 4.39
C ASP A 57 25.10 -7.77 5.82
N THR A 58 25.47 -9.04 6.03
CA THR A 58 25.99 -9.55 7.29
C THR A 58 27.47 -9.26 7.52
N THR A 59 28.15 -8.60 6.56
CA THR A 59 29.59 -8.32 6.63
C THR A 59 29.92 -6.98 7.29
N PHE A 60 28.92 -6.11 7.51
CA PHE A 60 29.13 -4.76 8.03
C PHE A 60 29.79 -4.72 9.42
N ARG A 61 29.22 -5.40 10.43
CA ARG A 61 29.75 -5.51 11.80
C ARG A 61 29.46 -6.89 12.39
N PRO A 62 30.08 -7.96 11.86
CA PRO A 62 29.84 -9.32 12.31
C PRO A 62 30.28 -9.54 13.76
N ASP A 63 31.23 -8.76 14.26
CA ASP A 63 31.72 -8.79 15.64
C ASP A 63 30.64 -8.38 16.67
N LEU A 64 29.63 -7.62 16.24
CA LEU A 64 28.51 -7.17 17.08
C LEU A 64 27.17 -7.81 16.68
N ASN A 65 27.17 -8.76 15.75
CA ASN A 65 25.97 -9.29 15.10
C ASN A 65 25.09 -8.18 14.49
N ILE A 66 25.72 -7.15 13.90
CA ILE A 66 25.01 -6.05 13.25
C ILE A 66 25.20 -6.15 11.73
N SER A 67 24.07 -6.20 11.04
CA SER A 67 23.97 -6.18 9.57
C SER A 67 23.44 -4.84 9.07
N ARG A 68 23.70 -4.55 7.80
CA ARG A 68 22.94 -3.52 7.05
C ARG A 68 21.82 -4.21 6.29
N VAL A 69 20.62 -3.65 6.36
CA VAL A 69 19.44 -4.16 5.68
C VAL A 69 18.96 -3.11 4.70
N SER A 70 18.72 -3.54 3.46
CA SER A 70 18.17 -2.71 2.40
C SER A 70 16.91 -3.35 1.86
N ASP A 71 15.80 -2.62 1.93
CA ASP A 71 14.52 -3.04 1.38
C ASP A 71 14.16 -2.20 0.15
N ARG A 72 13.62 -2.87 -0.85
CA ARG A 72 12.98 -2.25 -2.00
C ARG A 72 11.55 -2.72 -2.09
N GLY A 73 10.61 -1.79 -2.10
CA GLY A 73 9.19 -2.07 -2.24
C GLY A 73 8.64 -1.60 -3.58
N GLU A 74 7.69 -2.35 -4.13
CA GLU A 74 6.96 -2.04 -5.34
C GLU A 74 5.45 -2.27 -5.16
N SER A 75 4.62 -1.35 -5.67
CA SER A 75 3.16 -1.44 -5.62
C SER A 75 2.55 -0.81 -6.87
N SER A 76 1.70 -1.56 -7.57
CA SER A 76 0.95 -1.08 -8.74
C SER A 76 -0.16 -0.10 -8.40
N ASP A 77 -0.69 -0.17 -7.18
CA ASP A 77 -1.91 0.51 -6.75
C ASP A 77 -1.66 1.55 -5.66
N ALA A 78 -0.40 1.92 -5.44
CA ALA A 78 -0.02 2.91 -4.45
C ALA A 78 -0.64 4.28 -4.72
N LEU A 79 -1.21 4.87 -3.68
CA LEU A 79 -1.78 6.20 -3.74
C LEU A 79 -0.68 7.28 -3.85
N TYR A 80 -1.05 8.42 -4.40
CA TYR A 80 -0.21 9.64 -4.46
C TYR A 80 1.14 9.49 -5.19
N GLY A 81 1.30 8.43 -5.99
CA GLY A 81 2.54 8.16 -6.72
C GLY A 81 3.65 7.56 -5.86
N LEU A 82 3.31 6.98 -4.70
CA LEU A 82 4.26 6.26 -3.82
C LEU A 82 4.45 4.80 -4.27
N THR A 83 4.55 4.53 -5.57
CA THR A 83 4.57 3.16 -6.13
C THR A 83 5.82 2.37 -5.81
N ASN A 84 6.88 3.03 -5.34
CA ASN A 84 8.15 2.42 -4.97
C ASN A 84 8.61 2.94 -3.63
N PHE A 85 9.38 2.14 -2.90
CA PHE A 85 10.20 2.64 -1.80
C PHE A 85 11.59 2.01 -1.76
N LEU A 86 12.52 2.75 -1.17
CA LEU A 86 13.81 2.26 -0.70
C LEU A 86 13.89 2.52 0.81
N SER A 87 14.29 1.53 1.59
CA SER A 87 14.47 1.62 3.04
C SER A 87 15.83 1.04 3.41
N ASN A 88 16.54 1.69 4.32
CA ASN A 88 17.84 1.24 4.79
C ASN A 88 17.91 1.35 6.31
N ALA A 89 18.35 0.29 6.97
CA ALA A 89 18.48 0.24 8.41
C ALA A 89 19.68 -0.61 8.85
N TYR A 90 20.09 -0.43 10.10
CA TYR A 90 20.96 -1.38 10.79
C TYR A 90 20.07 -2.38 11.51
N ALA A 91 20.47 -3.66 11.53
CA ALA A 91 19.77 -4.71 12.26
C ALA A 91 20.73 -5.46 13.17
N GLN A 92 20.40 -5.56 14.45
CA GLN A 92 21.14 -6.36 15.42
C GLN A 92 20.40 -7.67 15.70
N ALA A 93 21.08 -8.79 15.45
CA ALA A 93 20.51 -10.13 15.57
C ALA A 93 20.83 -10.76 16.94
N GLU A 94 19.82 -11.43 17.50
CA GLU A 94 19.90 -12.29 18.68
C GLU A 94 19.44 -13.70 18.32
N PHE A 95 20.35 -14.67 18.41
CA PHE A 95 20.06 -16.07 18.09
C PHE A 95 19.37 -16.77 19.27
N ARG A 96 18.19 -17.34 19.02
CA ARG A 96 17.34 -18.03 20.00
C ARG A 96 16.97 -19.43 19.50
N GLY A 97 17.97 -20.30 19.43
CA GLY A 97 17.80 -21.67 18.93
C GLY A 97 17.52 -21.68 17.43
N THR A 98 16.32 -22.11 17.04
CA THR A 98 15.87 -22.15 15.63
C THR A 98 15.27 -20.82 15.13
N THR A 99 15.24 -19.80 15.99
CA THR A 99 14.69 -18.49 15.68
C THR A 99 15.76 -17.43 15.83
N ILE A 100 15.76 -16.41 14.97
CA ILE A 100 16.57 -15.20 15.12
C ILE A 100 15.62 -14.03 15.40
N PHE A 101 15.83 -13.33 16.51
CA PHE A 101 15.16 -12.07 16.76
C PHE A 101 16.09 -10.92 16.35
N SER A 102 15.63 -10.06 15.46
CA SER A 102 16.40 -8.93 14.96
C SER A 102 15.70 -7.63 15.27
N SER A 103 16.34 -6.75 16.03
CA SER A 103 15.89 -5.37 16.17
C SER A 103 16.54 -4.52 15.09
N PHE A 104 15.82 -3.57 14.50
CA PHE A 104 16.36 -2.69 13.47
C PHE A 104 16.08 -1.22 13.75
N ASN A 105 17.00 -0.37 13.31
CA ASN A 105 16.87 1.08 13.43
C ASN A 105 17.72 1.79 12.36
N ALA A 106 17.19 2.87 11.80
CA ALA A 106 17.95 3.73 10.90
C ALA A 106 19.09 4.51 11.61
N ASN A 107 18.99 4.72 12.92
CA ASN A 107 20.03 5.38 13.72
C ASN A 107 20.98 4.33 14.36
N PRO A 108 22.26 4.27 13.94
CA PRO A 108 23.21 3.29 14.44
C PRO A 108 23.53 3.46 15.92
N ALA A 109 23.38 4.66 16.48
CA ALA A 109 23.66 4.93 17.89
C ALA A 109 22.75 4.12 18.84
N VAL A 110 21.58 3.66 18.37
CA VAL A 110 20.70 2.76 19.14
C VAL A 110 21.39 1.43 19.45
N PHE A 111 22.33 1.01 18.62
CA PHE A 111 23.14 -0.20 18.80
C PHE A 111 24.53 0.09 19.37
N GLY A 112 24.77 1.33 19.84
CA GLY A 112 26.06 1.73 20.40
C GLY A 112 27.20 1.82 19.38
N ILE A 113 26.89 1.97 18.09
CA ILE A 113 27.90 2.15 17.04
C ILE A 113 27.82 3.55 16.41
N GLU A 114 28.96 4.06 15.98
CA GLU A 114 29.03 5.27 15.17
C GLU A 114 28.67 4.97 13.71
N GLY A 115 28.08 5.95 13.02
CA GLY A 115 27.75 5.82 11.61
C GLY A 115 26.76 6.89 11.15
N GLU A 116 26.48 6.86 9.85
CA GLU A 116 25.43 7.70 9.27
C GLU A 116 24.04 7.24 9.71
N ILE A 117 23.14 8.20 9.93
CA ILE A 117 21.72 7.92 10.11
C ILE A 117 21.13 7.64 8.73
N LEU A 118 20.63 6.42 8.56
CA LEU A 118 19.98 5.97 7.33
C LEU A 118 18.56 6.54 7.22
N GLY A 119 17.88 6.24 6.13
CA GLY A 119 16.51 6.68 5.92
C GLY A 119 15.86 5.99 4.75
N ASP A 120 14.57 6.28 4.62
CA ASP A 120 13.70 5.67 3.63
C ASP A 120 13.11 6.74 2.72
N ARG A 121 12.81 6.34 1.49
CA ARG A 121 12.26 7.19 0.43
C ARG A 121 11.16 6.44 -0.30
N PHE A 122 9.97 7.03 -0.33
CA PHE A 122 8.85 6.59 -1.16
C PHE A 122 8.73 7.49 -2.39
N PHE A 123 8.56 6.92 -3.58
CA PHE A 123 8.60 7.64 -4.86
C PHE A 123 7.89 6.86 -5.98
N GLY A 124 7.84 7.43 -7.19
CA GLY A 124 7.29 6.78 -8.39
C GLY A 124 6.39 7.69 -9.25
N GLY A 125 5.93 8.79 -8.68
CA GLY A 125 5.25 9.88 -9.38
C GLY A 125 5.93 11.23 -9.15
N SER A 126 5.14 12.30 -9.08
CA SER A 126 5.62 13.66 -8.82
C SER A 126 5.81 13.99 -7.33
N ASN A 127 5.49 13.07 -6.43
CA ASN A 127 5.57 13.26 -4.98
C ASN A 127 6.56 12.27 -4.40
N GLU A 128 7.26 12.70 -3.35
CA GLU A 128 8.13 11.84 -2.55
C GLU A 128 7.86 12.02 -1.07
N LEU A 129 8.05 10.96 -0.30
CA LEU A 129 7.95 10.98 1.16
C LEU A 129 9.26 10.42 1.75
N PHE A 130 9.80 11.11 2.73
CA PHE A 130 11.04 10.72 3.42
C PHE A 130 10.73 10.29 4.85
N THR A 131 11.28 9.16 5.26
CA THR A 131 11.03 8.60 6.60
C THR A 131 12.29 8.00 7.23
N ARG A 132 12.16 7.59 8.49
CA ARG A 132 13.15 6.75 9.19
C ARG A 132 12.49 5.58 9.88
N SER A 133 12.98 4.39 9.58
CA SER A 133 12.44 3.12 10.06
C SER A 133 13.05 2.64 11.39
N SER A 134 12.21 1.97 12.18
CA SER A 134 12.60 1.25 13.40
C SER A 134 11.60 0.14 13.72
N GLY A 135 12.05 -0.95 14.35
CA GLY A 135 11.17 -2.06 14.70
C GLY A 135 11.92 -3.37 14.96
N SER A 136 11.26 -4.48 14.67
CA SER A 136 11.85 -5.81 14.80
C SER A 136 11.31 -6.82 13.80
N PHE A 137 12.11 -7.86 13.55
CA PHE A 137 11.74 -9.04 12.80
C PHE A 137 12.08 -10.31 13.59
N GLU A 138 11.29 -11.34 13.38
CA GLU A 138 11.54 -12.71 13.82
C GLU A 138 11.74 -13.58 12.58
N THR A 139 12.88 -14.27 12.52
CA THR A 139 13.20 -15.22 11.46
C THR A 139 13.08 -16.64 12.00
N ASP A 140 12.13 -17.39 11.45
CA ASP A 140 11.99 -18.82 11.67
C ASP A 140 12.85 -19.58 10.66
N LEU A 141 13.95 -20.16 11.14
CA LEU A 141 14.92 -20.87 10.29
C LEU A 141 14.41 -22.23 9.82
N VAL A 142 13.39 -22.81 10.49
CA VAL A 142 12.82 -24.11 10.11
C VAL A 142 11.86 -23.94 8.96
N ASN A 143 11.00 -22.92 9.04
CA ASN A 143 9.98 -22.67 8.03
C ASN A 143 10.46 -21.71 6.92
N GLY A 144 11.62 -21.06 7.11
CA GLY A 144 12.18 -20.12 6.12
C GLY A 144 11.36 -18.84 6.02
N VAL A 145 10.79 -18.36 7.12
CA VAL A 145 9.90 -17.19 7.13
C VAL A 145 10.46 -16.09 8.04
N ILE A 146 10.46 -14.86 7.53
CA ILE A 146 10.71 -13.64 8.33
C ILE A 146 9.38 -12.93 8.52
N ARG A 147 9.05 -12.58 9.76
CA ARG A 147 7.92 -11.71 10.07
C ARG A 147 8.40 -10.52 10.85
N GLY A 148 7.95 -9.32 10.49
CA GLY A 148 8.26 -8.16 11.31
C GLY A 148 7.25 -7.05 11.20
N SER A 149 7.49 -6.09 12.06
CA SER A 149 6.68 -4.89 12.15
C SER A 149 7.52 -3.75 12.71
N GLY A 150 7.05 -2.54 12.46
CA GLY A 150 7.74 -1.37 12.94
C GLY A 150 7.02 -0.09 12.58
N ASN A 151 7.72 1.00 12.88
CA ASN A 151 7.27 2.36 12.65
C ASN A 151 8.29 3.11 11.83
N LEU A 152 7.80 3.95 10.93
CA LEU A 152 8.57 4.91 10.19
C LEU A 152 8.12 6.31 10.60
N VAL A 153 9.06 7.12 11.05
CA VAL A 153 8.80 8.53 11.38
C VAL A 153 8.92 9.36 10.11
N VAL A 154 7.89 10.16 9.81
CA VAL A 154 7.88 11.03 8.63
C VAL A 154 8.73 12.26 8.88
N LEU A 155 9.67 12.51 7.98
CA LEU A 155 10.60 13.64 8.04
C LEU A 155 10.22 14.79 7.10
N GLY A 156 9.22 14.57 6.24
CA GLY A 156 8.79 15.47 5.20
C GLY A 156 8.75 14.78 3.84
N GLY A 157 8.78 15.58 2.79
CA GLY A 157 8.63 15.09 1.43
C GLY A 157 8.61 16.23 0.42
N THR A 158 8.28 15.89 -0.82
CA THR A 158 8.13 16.84 -1.92
C THR A 158 6.69 16.80 -2.46
N GLY A 159 6.30 17.83 -3.20
CA GLY A 159 4.96 17.92 -3.79
C GLY A 159 3.87 17.98 -2.71
N LEU A 160 2.97 17.00 -2.71
CA LEU A 160 1.87 16.91 -1.73
C LEU A 160 2.35 16.70 -0.29
N PHE A 161 3.56 16.17 -0.11
CA PHE A 161 4.14 15.86 1.20
C PHE A 161 5.17 16.90 1.67
N GLU A 162 5.20 18.07 1.04
CA GLU A 162 6.03 19.19 1.49
C GLU A 162 5.66 19.58 2.94
N ASN A 163 6.65 19.52 3.84
CA ASN A 163 6.48 19.71 5.29
C ASN A 163 5.50 18.72 5.95
N ALA A 164 5.30 17.54 5.36
CA ALA A 164 4.50 16.49 5.99
C ALA A 164 5.14 16.02 7.30
N THR A 165 4.31 15.66 8.27
CA THR A 165 4.71 14.99 9.51
C THR A 165 3.80 13.79 9.75
N GLY A 166 4.13 12.94 10.70
CA GLY A 166 3.31 11.80 11.07
C GLY A 166 4.11 10.51 11.14
N THR A 167 3.40 9.40 11.00
CA THR A 167 3.94 8.06 11.19
C THR A 167 3.39 7.10 10.15
N VAL A 168 4.22 6.13 9.78
CA VAL A 168 3.80 4.97 9.01
C VAL A 168 4.06 3.74 9.86
N THR A 169 3.05 2.88 10.04
CA THR A 169 3.25 1.58 10.69
C THR A 169 3.30 0.52 9.61
N PHE A 170 4.11 -0.52 9.77
CA PHE A 170 4.13 -1.61 8.81
C PHE A 170 4.11 -2.99 9.45
N THR A 171 3.61 -3.94 8.68
CA THR A 171 3.80 -5.38 8.90
C THR A 171 4.36 -5.98 7.63
N GLN A 172 5.30 -6.91 7.77
CA GLN A 172 5.98 -7.55 6.64
C GLN A 172 6.15 -9.04 6.90
N GLU A 173 5.97 -9.83 5.84
CA GLU A 173 6.30 -11.24 5.81
C GLU A 173 7.10 -11.55 4.56
N ASN A 174 8.31 -12.10 4.74
CA ASN A 174 9.18 -12.54 3.65
C ASN A 174 9.44 -14.04 3.75
N ASN A 175 9.62 -14.67 2.60
CA ASN A 175 10.17 -16.01 2.51
C ASN A 175 11.67 -15.93 2.19
N ILE A 176 12.45 -16.76 2.88
CA ILE A 176 13.87 -17.00 2.60
C ILE A 176 13.99 -18.40 2.01
N ASP A 177 14.88 -18.59 1.04
CA ASP A 177 15.33 -19.92 0.66
C ASP A 177 16.26 -20.48 1.75
N PRO A 178 15.88 -21.54 2.47
CA PRO A 178 16.75 -22.12 3.50
C PRO A 178 18.06 -22.68 2.93
N ALA A 179 18.09 -23.04 1.64
CA ALA A 179 19.31 -23.50 0.96
C ALA A 179 20.24 -22.33 0.58
N ASN A 180 19.72 -21.10 0.52
CA ASN A 180 20.48 -19.89 0.24
C ASN A 180 19.99 -18.71 1.09
N PRO A 181 20.29 -18.69 2.41
CA PRO A 181 19.77 -17.69 3.34
C PRO A 181 20.31 -16.27 3.10
N THR A 182 21.30 -16.12 2.22
CA THR A 182 21.88 -14.85 1.79
C THR A 182 21.26 -14.30 0.50
N ALA A 183 20.39 -15.06 -0.17
CA ALA A 183 19.65 -14.55 -1.31
C ALA A 183 18.67 -13.46 -0.88
N THR A 184 18.33 -12.56 -1.81
CA THR A 184 17.29 -11.55 -1.62
C THR A 184 16.00 -12.23 -1.19
N ALA A 185 15.52 -11.89 0.00
CA ALA A 185 14.25 -12.40 0.50
C ALA A 185 13.10 -11.65 -0.19
N VAL A 186 12.04 -12.37 -0.56
CA VAL A 186 10.88 -11.80 -1.25
C VAL A 186 9.64 -11.98 -0.39
N GLY A 187 8.86 -10.92 -0.27
CA GLY A 187 7.71 -10.91 0.60
C GLY A 187 6.67 -9.86 0.26
N THR A 188 5.76 -9.68 1.21
CA THR A 188 4.73 -8.64 1.14
C THR A 188 4.78 -7.80 2.41
N ALA A 189 4.56 -6.50 2.26
CA ALA A 189 4.40 -5.58 3.37
C ALA A 189 3.16 -4.74 3.19
N THR A 190 2.46 -4.48 4.30
CA THR A 190 1.35 -3.54 4.36
C THR A 190 1.78 -2.34 5.18
N LEU A 191 1.76 -1.17 4.56
CA LEU A 191 2.14 0.09 5.19
C LEU A 191 0.90 0.94 5.42
N ASN A 192 0.63 1.29 6.68
CA ASN A 192 -0.46 2.18 7.07
C ASN A 192 0.11 3.56 7.39
N PHE A 193 -0.25 4.54 6.56
CA PHE A 193 0.20 5.91 6.64
C PHE A 193 -0.79 6.72 7.47
N SER A 194 -0.28 7.56 8.38
CA SER A 194 -1.01 8.62 9.05
C SER A 194 -0.20 9.90 8.93
N LEU A 195 -0.55 10.72 7.94
CA LEU A 195 0.21 11.89 7.53
C LEU A 195 -0.54 13.17 7.84
N ARG A 196 0.15 14.16 8.37
CA ARG A 196 -0.36 15.52 8.52
C ARG A 196 0.36 16.44 7.55
N THR A 197 -0.39 17.17 6.74
CA THR A 197 0.16 18.12 5.77
C THR A 197 -0.39 19.52 5.99
N SER A 198 0.39 20.53 5.59
CA SER A 198 -0.04 21.93 5.62
C SER A 198 -1.05 22.27 4.51
N ARG A 199 -1.02 21.50 3.42
CA ARG A 199 -1.89 21.66 2.25
C ARG A 199 -2.89 20.51 2.16
N LYS A 200 -4.09 20.81 1.65
CA LYS A 200 -5.09 19.80 1.35
C LYS A 200 -4.54 18.87 0.25
N ILE A 201 -4.26 17.62 0.58
CA ILE A 201 -3.94 16.58 -0.40
C ILE A 201 -5.24 16.30 -1.18
N PRO A 202 -5.24 16.47 -2.52
CA PRO A 202 -6.38 16.10 -3.34
C PRO A 202 -6.65 14.61 -3.21
N GLU A 203 -7.93 14.23 -3.09
CA GLU A 203 -8.32 12.81 -3.21
C GLU A 203 -7.73 12.24 -4.52
N PRO A 204 -7.25 10.97 -4.52
CA PRO A 204 -6.82 10.30 -5.75
C PRO A 204 -7.92 10.41 -6.81
N ASN A 205 -7.62 11.11 -7.91
CA ASN A 205 -8.61 11.51 -8.91
C ASN A 205 -9.34 10.28 -9.50
N ALA A 206 -10.66 10.21 -9.29
CA ALA A 206 -11.56 9.27 -9.99
C ALA A 206 -11.67 9.53 -11.51
N THR A 207 -10.92 10.50 -12.05
CA THR A 207 -11.03 11.02 -13.42
C THR A 207 -10.71 9.98 -14.49
N ILE A 208 -9.88 8.96 -14.20
CA ILE A 208 -9.55 7.92 -15.18
C ILE A 208 -10.77 7.00 -15.48
N MET A 209 -11.71 6.85 -14.54
CA MET A 209 -12.92 6.03 -14.75
C MET A 209 -14.02 6.73 -15.57
N LEU A 210 -14.11 8.06 -15.54
CA LEU A 210 -15.18 8.79 -16.25
C LEU A 210 -14.92 8.92 -17.75
N ILE A 211 -13.65 8.96 -18.17
CA ILE A 211 -13.28 9.05 -19.59
C ILE A 211 -13.60 7.73 -20.33
N SER A 212 -13.41 6.58 -19.67
CA SER A 212 -13.71 5.27 -20.26
C SER A 212 -15.22 4.99 -20.38
N LEU A 213 -16.04 5.49 -19.46
CA LEU A 213 -17.51 5.45 -19.59
C LEU A 213 -18.04 6.40 -20.67
N GLY A 214 -17.42 7.57 -20.87
CA GLY A 214 -17.82 8.54 -21.89
C GLY A 214 -17.60 8.08 -23.34
N LEU A 215 -16.50 7.37 -23.61
CA LEU A 215 -16.20 6.83 -24.94
C LEU A 215 -17.06 5.60 -25.28
N THR A 216 -17.42 4.78 -24.28
CA THR A 216 -18.29 3.61 -24.49
C THR A 216 -19.74 4.02 -24.77
N GLY A 217 -20.24 5.07 -24.11
CA GLY A 217 -21.61 5.56 -24.29
C GLY A 217 -21.86 6.24 -25.65
N THR A 218 -20.85 6.91 -26.22
CA THR A 218 -20.98 7.57 -27.53
C THR A 218 -20.96 6.57 -28.69
N TYR A 219 -20.19 5.49 -28.60
CA TYR A 219 -20.15 4.43 -29.63
C TYR A 219 -21.50 3.68 -29.78
N LEU A 220 -22.15 3.33 -28.67
CA LEU A 220 -23.44 2.62 -28.69
C LEU A 220 -24.61 3.50 -29.17
N ARG A 221 -24.54 4.82 -28.95
CA ARG A 221 -25.57 5.76 -29.43
C ARG A 221 -25.48 6.03 -30.94
N LEU A 222 -24.28 5.92 -31.52
CA LEU A 222 -24.08 6.03 -32.98
C LEU A 222 -24.50 4.77 -33.74
N ARG A 223 -24.32 3.56 -33.17
CA ARG A 223 -24.80 2.31 -33.80
C ARG A 223 -26.32 2.15 -33.83
N ARG A 224 -27.07 2.81 -32.94
CA ARG A 224 -28.55 2.74 -32.95
C ARG A 224 -29.21 3.65 -33.99
N LYS A 225 -28.49 4.62 -34.56
CA LYS A 225 -29.04 5.49 -35.62
C LYS A 225 -28.88 4.92 -37.04
N THR A 226 -28.13 3.82 -37.20
CA THR A 226 -27.81 3.26 -38.53
C THR A 226 -28.64 2.03 -38.92
N THR A 227 -29.55 1.56 -38.06
CA THR A 227 -30.39 0.36 -38.32
C THR A 227 -31.89 0.64 -38.43
N SER A 228 -32.29 1.84 -38.85
CA SER A 228 -33.69 2.13 -39.22
C SER A 228 -33.81 2.67 -40.66
N VAL A 229 -33.35 1.92 -41.65
CA VAL A 229 -33.82 2.03 -43.04
C VAL A 229 -33.76 0.65 -43.69
N SER A 230 -34.89 -0.05 -43.68
CA SER A 230 -35.43 -0.90 -44.76
C SER A 230 -36.76 -1.48 -44.31
#